data_AF-A0A5S3Y0C1-F1
#
_entry.id   AF-A0A5S3Y0C1-F1
#
_cell.length_a   1.000
_cell.length_b   1.000
_cell.length_c   1.000
_cell.angle_alpha   90.00
_cell.angle_beta   90.00
_cell.angle_gamma   90.00
#
_symmetry.space_group_name_H-M   'P 1'
#
loop_
_entity.id
_entity.type
_entity.pdbx_description
1 polymer ?
#
loop_
_entity_poly.entity_id
_entity_poly.type
_entity_poly.pdbx_seq_one_letter_code
_entity_poly.pdbx_strand_id
1 'polypeptide(L)'
;EGLCDVALGNSYYFGKMLQDSKQKAWADAVHINFPNQTNRGAHLNVSGVVMTKYAKNPENALKLIEFMTDNKAQNMYASMNMEYPVKSGVALS
;
A
#
# COMPACT_ATOMS: atom_id res chain seq x y z
N GLU A 1 -2.13 9.30 -22.70
CA GLU A 1 -1.38 10.26 -23.55
C GLU A 1 -0.30 9.59 -24.40
N GLY A 2 0.14 8.36 -24.09
CA GLY A 2 1.01 7.59 -25.00
C GLY A 2 2.42 8.17 -25.17
N LEU A 3 2.85 9.02 -24.24
CA LEU A 3 4.18 9.65 -24.27
C LEU A 3 5.32 8.66 -23.97
N CYS A 4 5.03 7.62 -23.18
CA CYS A 4 5.96 6.57 -22.80
C CYS A 4 5.29 5.19 -22.87
N ASP A 5 6.05 4.16 -23.21
CA ASP A 5 5.56 2.77 -23.24
C ASP A 5 5.57 2.10 -21.84
N VAL A 6 6.43 2.60 -20.93
CA VAL A 6 6.62 2.03 -19.60
C VAL A 6 6.73 3.15 -18.56
N ALA A 7 6.15 2.91 -17.39
CA ALA A 7 6.29 3.76 -16.21
C ALA A 7 6.67 2.92 -14.98
N LEU A 8 7.42 3.51 -14.06
CA LEU A 8 7.68 2.94 -12.74
C LEU A 8 6.86 3.70 -11.70
N GLY A 9 5.98 2.99 -11.02
CA GLY A 9 5.12 3.56 -9.99
C GLY A 9 4.72 2.52 -8.97
N ASN A 10 4.35 2.97 -7.77
CA ASN A 10 3.84 2.09 -6.74
C ASN A 10 2.45 1.58 -7.12
N SER A 11 2.17 0.31 -6.82
CA SER A 11 0.93 -0.38 -7.16
C SER A 11 -0.33 0.34 -6.66
N TYR A 12 -0.26 0.97 -5.47
CA TYR A 12 -1.41 1.64 -4.87
C TYR A 12 -1.93 2.83 -5.70
N TYR A 13 -1.08 3.49 -6.50
CA TYR A 13 -1.55 4.55 -7.41
C TYR A 13 -2.46 3.99 -8.49
N PHE A 14 -2.18 2.80 -9.00
CA PHE A 14 -3.06 2.13 -9.95
C PHE A 14 -4.42 1.82 -9.32
N GLY A 15 -4.44 1.27 -8.11
CA GLY A 15 -5.69 1.03 -7.36
C GLY A 15 -6.48 2.33 -7.12
N LYS A 16 -5.80 3.43 -6.81
CA LYS A 16 -6.43 4.76 -6.64
C LYS A 16 -7.01 5.30 -7.94
N MET A 17 -6.30 5.18 -9.06
CA MET A 17 -6.80 5.59 -10.36
C MET A 17 -8.08 4.83 -10.75
N LEU A 18 -8.18 3.55 -10.41
CA LEU A 18 -9.40 2.76 -10.65
C LEU A 18 -10.62 3.28 -9.89
N GLN A 19 -10.42 3.91 -8.73
CA GLN A 19 -11.49 4.50 -7.90
C GLN A 19 -11.86 5.93 -8.29
N ASP A 20 -11.01 6.64 -9.03
CA ASP A 20 -11.27 7.99 -9.49
C ASP A 20 -11.83 7.98 -10.91
N SER A 21 -13.10 8.38 -11.08
CA SER A 21 -13.77 8.42 -12.38
C SER A 21 -13.02 9.25 -13.43
N LYS A 22 -12.24 10.26 -13.01
CA LYS A 22 -11.44 11.09 -13.93
C LYS A 22 -10.16 10.40 -14.39
N GLN A 23 -9.66 9.43 -13.63
CA GLN A 23 -8.39 8.75 -13.87
C GLN A 23 -8.58 7.30 -14.33
N LYS A 24 -9.78 6.75 -14.18
CA LYS A 24 -10.09 5.36 -14.56
C LYS A 24 -9.69 5.02 -15.99
N ALA A 25 -9.91 5.93 -16.94
CA ALA A 25 -9.50 5.73 -18.33
C ALA A 25 -7.97 5.56 -18.50
N TRP A 26 -7.16 6.14 -17.61
CA TRP A 26 -5.70 5.95 -17.62
C TRP A 26 -5.31 4.60 -17.03
N ALA A 27 -5.96 4.18 -15.95
CA ALA A 27 -5.75 2.85 -15.37
C ALA A 27 -6.16 1.74 -16.35
N ASP A 28 -7.31 1.89 -17.00
CA ASP A 28 -7.82 0.92 -17.98
C ASP A 28 -6.94 0.83 -19.25
N ALA A 29 -6.12 1.86 -19.52
CA ALA A 29 -5.21 1.90 -20.67
C ALA A 29 -3.86 1.22 -20.42
N VAL A 30 -3.57 0.78 -19.18
CA VAL A 30 -2.29 0.15 -18.81
C VAL A 30 -2.54 -1.11 -17.97
N HIS A 31 -1.51 -1.93 -17.78
CA HIS A 31 -1.57 -3.09 -16.90
C HIS A 31 -0.37 -3.09 -15.95
N ILE A 32 -0.54 -3.67 -14.76
CA ILE A 32 0.57 -3.85 -13.82
C ILE A 32 1.41 -5.06 -14.26
N ASN A 33 2.72 -4.84 -14.37
CA ASN A 33 3.70 -5.91 -14.46
C ASN A 33 4.47 -5.98 -13.14
N PHE A 34 4.37 -7.10 -12.42
CA PHE A 34 5.21 -7.37 -11.25
C PHE A 34 6.54 -8.00 -11.74
N PRO A 35 7.67 -7.29 -11.70
CA PRO A 35 8.91 -7.79 -12.31
C PRO A 35 9.48 -8.98 -11.53
N ASN A 36 10.45 -9.68 -12.15
CA ASN A 36 11.33 -10.65 -11.48
C ASN A 36 10.65 -11.89 -10.87
N GLN A 37 9.49 -12.29 -11.36
CA GLN A 37 8.73 -13.46 -10.85
C GLN A 37 9.43 -14.81 -11.04
N THR A 38 10.43 -14.89 -11.92
CA THR A 38 11.23 -16.12 -12.13
C THR A 38 12.45 -16.20 -11.22
N ASN A 39 12.71 -15.19 -10.37
CA ASN A 39 13.85 -15.19 -9.45
C ASN A 39 13.55 -14.49 -8.11
N ARG A 40 14.07 -13.27 -7.90
CA ARG A 40 14.07 -12.57 -6.61
C ARG A 40 12.71 -11.96 -6.22
N GLY A 41 11.73 -11.96 -7.14
CA GLY A 41 10.44 -11.30 -6.97
C GLY A 41 10.48 -9.78 -7.19
N ALA A 42 9.29 -9.18 -7.20
CA ALA A 42 9.14 -7.73 -7.34
C ALA A 42 9.66 -7.01 -6.10
N HIS A 43 10.12 -5.78 -6.27
CA HIS A 43 10.48 -4.94 -5.13
C HIS A 43 9.23 -4.60 -4.31
N LEU A 44 9.33 -4.75 -3.00
CA LEU A 44 8.33 -4.32 -2.03
C LEU A 44 8.94 -3.24 -1.13
N ASN A 45 8.11 -2.31 -0.70
CA ASN A 45 8.46 -1.29 0.29
C ASN A 45 7.34 -1.21 1.33
N VAL A 46 7.59 -0.52 2.46
CA VAL A 46 6.67 -0.48 3.60
C VAL A 46 6.34 0.94 4.02
N SER A 47 5.06 1.18 4.29
CA SER A 47 4.62 2.26 5.16
C SER A 47 4.87 1.83 6.61
N GLY A 48 5.78 2.51 7.30
CA GLY A 48 6.23 2.14 8.65
C GLY A 48 5.81 3.14 9.72
N VAL A 49 5.72 2.66 10.96
CA VAL A 49 5.55 3.49 12.16
C VAL A 49 6.71 3.25 13.12
N VAL A 50 7.18 4.32 13.77
CA VAL A 50 8.23 4.25 14.78
C VAL A 50 7.84 5.12 15.98
N MET A 51 8.13 4.64 17.19
CA MET A 51 8.03 5.47 18.40
C MET A 51 9.32 6.27 18.56
N THR A 52 9.19 7.60 18.70
CA THR A 52 10.36 8.47 18.88
C THR A 52 10.93 8.33 20.28
N LYS A 53 12.26 8.54 20.41
CA LYS A 53 12.99 8.40 21.69
C LYS A 53 12.42 9.28 22.83
N TYR A 54 11.83 10.42 22.49
CA TYR A 54 11.30 11.40 23.45
C TYR A 54 9.76 11.51 23.38
N ALA A 55 9.08 10.42 23.03
CA ALA A 55 7.61 10.39 23.03
C ALA A 55 7.07 10.79 24.41
N LYS A 56 6.25 11.85 24.46
CA LYS A 56 5.67 12.36 25.72
C LYS A 56 4.64 11.41 26.33
N ASN A 57 4.06 10.54 25.52
CA ASN A 57 3.05 9.55 25.92
C ASN A 57 3.42 8.17 25.35
N PRO A 58 4.49 7.52 25.85
CA PRO A 58 5.03 6.31 25.24
C PRO A 58 4.04 5.14 25.31
N GLU A 59 3.29 5.01 26.40
CA GLU A 59 2.28 3.95 26.56
C GLU A 59 1.14 4.07 25.54
N ASN A 60 0.65 5.29 25.28
CA ASN A 60 -0.40 5.51 24.28
C ASN A 60 0.14 5.35 22.85
N ALA A 61 1.40 5.72 22.60
CA ALA A 61 2.05 5.47 21.32
C ALA A 61 2.19 3.96 21.05
N LEU A 62 2.58 3.18 22.05
CA LEU A 62 2.65 1.73 21.93
C LEU A 62 1.28 1.12 21.62
N LYS A 63 0.22 1.53 22.36
CA LYS A 63 -1.16 1.07 22.08
C LYS A 63 -1.61 1.38 20.65
N LEU A 64 -1.24 2.53 20.11
CA LEU A 64 -1.55 2.88 18.72
C LEU A 64 -0.81 1.97 17.73
N ILE A 65 0.48 1.72 17.95
CA ILE A 65 1.27 0.82 17.10
C ILE A 65 0.68 -0.60 17.15
N GLU A 66 0.36 -1.10 18.33
CA GLU A 66 -0.29 -2.41 18.50
C GLU A 66 -1.64 -2.48 17.77
N PHE A 67 -2.48 -1.46 17.92
CA PHE A 67 -3.74 -1.33 17.20
C PHE A 67 -3.52 -1.37 15.67
N MET A 68 -2.53 -0.65 15.14
CA MET A 68 -2.21 -0.67 13.71
C MET A 68 -1.82 -2.06 13.18
N THR A 69 -1.41 -2.99 14.05
CA THR A 69 -1.13 -4.40 13.72
C THR A 69 -2.32 -5.34 13.91
N ASP A 70 -3.47 -4.85 14.36
CA ASP A 70 -4.68 -5.66 14.48
C ASP A 70 -5.36 -5.90 13.11
N ASN A 71 -6.29 -6.85 13.06
CA ASN A 71 -6.95 -7.22 11.79
C ASN A 71 -7.81 -6.08 11.22
N LYS A 72 -8.47 -5.31 12.09
CA LYS A 72 -9.37 -4.24 11.71
C LYS A 72 -8.58 -3.07 11.12
N ALA A 73 -7.53 -2.63 11.80
CA ALA A 73 -6.68 -1.55 11.36
C ALA A 73 -5.91 -1.90 10.09
N GLN A 74 -5.37 -3.13 10.00
CA GLN A 74 -4.69 -3.59 8.77
C GLN A 74 -5.64 -3.60 7.57
N ASN A 75 -6.84 -4.16 7.72
CA ASN A 75 -7.81 -4.16 6.63
C ASN A 75 -8.22 -2.73 6.25
N MET A 76 -8.54 -1.89 7.23
CA MET A 76 -8.94 -0.50 7.00
C MET A 76 -7.84 0.29 6.29
N TYR A 77 -6.61 0.26 6.78
CA TYR A 77 -5.49 1.03 6.22
C TYR A 77 -5.16 0.56 4.80
N ALA A 78 -5.03 -0.75 4.58
CA ALA A 78 -4.74 -1.34 3.29
C ALA A 78 -5.83 -0.99 2.25
N SER A 79 -7.11 -1.16 2.60
CA SER A 79 -8.24 -0.89 1.72
C SER A 79 -8.37 0.60 1.39
N MET A 80 -8.20 1.46 2.39
CA MET A 80 -8.28 2.90 2.18
C MET A 80 -7.13 3.41 1.33
N ASN A 81 -5.92 2.85 1.43
CA ASN A 81 -4.76 3.37 0.70
C ASN A 81 -4.41 2.58 -0.56
N MET A 82 -5.12 1.49 -0.88
CA MET A 82 -4.77 0.56 -1.96
C MET A 82 -3.41 -0.13 -1.76
N GLU A 83 -3.01 -0.29 -0.50
CA GLU A 83 -1.82 -1.04 -0.10
C GLU A 83 -2.18 -2.50 0.23
N TYR A 84 -1.17 -3.35 0.40
CA TYR A 84 -1.35 -4.73 0.85
C TYR A 84 -1.18 -4.79 2.38
N PRO A 85 -2.06 -5.50 3.11
CA PRO A 85 -1.86 -5.70 4.54
C PRO A 85 -0.62 -6.57 4.78
N VAL A 86 0.19 -6.24 5.79
CA VAL A 86 1.38 -7.04 6.14
C VAL A 86 1.02 -8.24 7.02
N LYS A 87 -0.14 -8.19 7.69
CA LYS A 87 -0.62 -9.27 8.56
C LYS A 87 -1.26 -10.38 7.75
N SER A 88 -0.75 -11.60 7.93
CA SER A 88 -1.33 -12.80 7.33
C SER A 88 -2.78 -13.04 7.79
N GLY A 89 -3.63 -13.49 6.87
CA GLY A 89 -5.04 -13.77 7.15
C GLY A 89 -5.97 -12.55 7.11
N VAL A 90 -5.44 -11.35 6.89
CA VAL A 90 -6.24 -10.16 6.58
C VAL A 90 -6.55 -10.14 5.09
N ALA A 91 -7.82 -9.91 4.73
CA ALA A 91 -8.25 -9.82 3.33
C ALA A 91 -7.53 -8.67 2.60
N LEU A 92 -7.17 -8.93 1.34
CA LEU A 92 -6.55 -7.93 0.47
C LEU A 92 -7.53 -6.81 0.13
N SER A 93 -6.96 -5.64 -0.20
CA SER A 93 -7.68 -4.45 -0.66
C SER A 93 -8.26 -4.61 -2.07
#